data_AF-A0A7W0DEX6-F1
#
_entry.id   AF-A0A7W0DEX6-F1
#
_cell.length_a   1.000
_cell.length_b   1.000
_cell.length_c   1.000
_cell.angle_alpha   90.00
_cell.angle_beta   90.00
_cell.angle_gamma   90.00
#
_symmetry.space_group_name_H-M   'P 1'
#
loop_
_entity.id
_entity.type
_entity.pdbx_description
1 polymer ?
#
loop_
_entity_poly.entity_id
_entity_poly.type
_entity_poly.pdbx_seq_one_letter_code
_entity_poly.pdbx_strand_id
1 'polypeptide(L)'
;MGMSKKSFVSLCLSLSLIFSLISVLLVKPVDAKTVRVAVVSALSGEVTVKKGGGSKTYDAYESMSLNQGDTVYTGASSSVTLNLSNGDADVTLGENAEINVSDLNTSDGNKKSKLKVWAGSLWVKVKSLAGSNDEFEVETPTAVMGVRGTQFYVMVDPVTGAIKMAVGAGKVSASTVTTGEDSEQKTAVTYLYPTQQISLDGRDETEELALKVDFLDLDDFVKQASPEVIKEFILNKAEIDKENEGFIAKKAKELAEGNVTDDENLVVKNTDELEKVKQNFDNLIGNIAKKALGEKKLDQSSMDKVIADANKKISEENKKLDLSKVKDLDKTAGVDAEKEKQKQELLKKLEAEKLKKKLEQEKKQAELKKQLEAQLKLLEEQKKKLEAATKAAEEKAKADALAKLKASEAVKPVTPPTGEGSNSGGSSGGNTNPGNPDPGTPNTPVPAVSLTATLNETSPSPNTYNLDINLKNFVESNDIYGVEVHLFYGTNTYYSDDMLPVNGTIFGRENSTNYVDHIKEYEGNGQKELVYTVTGYGDAGNIKVSELQKLVTIPLQGYGHQEISVGKIVIVRKNGTSVQTIPIVESSIQPVTLDLHTGV
;
A
#
# COMPACT_ATOMS: atom_id res chain seq x y z
N MET A 1 -55.54 7.66 56.30
CA MET A 1 -56.16 6.34 56.01
C MET A 1 -55.04 5.36 55.69
N GLY A 2 -55.03 4.15 56.25
CA GLY A 2 -54.07 3.12 55.87
C GLY A 2 -54.58 2.30 54.70
N MET A 3 -53.80 2.16 53.62
CA MET A 3 -54.13 1.24 52.53
C MET A 3 -54.10 -0.20 53.05
N SER A 4 -55.08 -1.02 52.67
CA SER A 4 -55.05 -2.44 52.99
C SER A 4 -53.90 -3.13 52.24
N LYS A 5 -53.31 -4.19 52.83
CA LYS A 5 -52.26 -4.97 52.15
C LYS A 5 -52.72 -5.49 50.77
N LYS A 6 -54.02 -5.81 50.61
CA LYS A 6 -54.61 -6.23 49.32
C LYS A 6 -54.66 -5.08 48.31
N SER A 7 -54.99 -3.86 48.74
CA SER A 7 -54.99 -2.66 47.91
C SER A 7 -53.58 -2.30 47.44
N PHE A 8 -52.58 -2.42 48.31
CA PHE A 8 -51.17 -2.16 47.98
C PHE A 8 -50.65 -3.17 46.94
N VAL A 9 -50.87 -4.48 47.15
CA VAL A 9 -50.47 -5.52 46.18
C VAL A 9 -51.16 -5.32 44.82
N SER A 10 -52.46 -4.99 44.81
CA SER A 10 -53.19 -4.70 43.57
C SER A 10 -52.62 -3.51 42.81
N LEU A 11 -52.29 -2.42 43.51
CA LEU A 11 -51.65 -1.23 42.92
C LEU A 11 -50.26 -1.53 42.35
N CYS A 12 -49.44 -2.32 43.05
CA CYS A 12 -48.14 -2.76 42.52
C CYS A 12 -48.31 -3.62 41.27
N LEU A 13 -49.30 -4.52 41.24
CA LEU A 13 -49.54 -5.39 40.09
C LEU A 13 -50.00 -4.61 38.85
N SER A 14 -50.88 -3.62 39.02
CA SER A 14 -51.31 -2.76 37.92
C SER A 14 -50.19 -1.84 37.43
N LEU A 15 -49.34 -1.32 38.32
CA LEU A 15 -48.19 -0.50 37.93
C LEU A 15 -47.16 -1.31 37.12
N SER A 16 -46.88 -2.57 37.52
CA SER A 16 -46.01 -3.48 36.76
C SER A 16 -46.58 -3.83 35.38
N LEU A 17 -47.89 -4.06 35.26
CA LEU A 17 -48.56 -4.29 33.97
C LEU A 17 -48.48 -3.06 33.05
N ILE A 18 -48.66 -1.86 33.61
CA ILE A 18 -48.55 -0.59 32.88
C ILE A 18 -47.09 -0.36 32.41
N PHE A 19 -46.10 -0.61 33.26
CA PHE A 19 -44.68 -0.54 32.88
C PHE A 19 -44.33 -1.53 31.77
N SER A 20 -44.89 -2.75 31.81
CA SER A 20 -44.70 -3.76 30.75
C SER A 20 -45.28 -3.29 29.40
N LEU A 21 -46.49 -2.73 29.39
CA LEU A 21 -47.09 -2.15 28.16
C LEU A 21 -46.29 -0.96 27.61
N ILE A 22 -45.86 -0.04 28.48
CA ILE A 22 -45.08 1.14 28.07
C ILE A 22 -43.70 0.72 27.50
N SER A 23 -43.09 -0.34 28.04
CA SER A 23 -41.82 -0.86 27.54
C SER A 23 -41.92 -1.34 26.08
N VAL A 24 -43.03 -1.95 25.67
CA VAL A 24 -43.26 -2.38 24.28
C VAL A 24 -43.41 -1.17 23.33
N LEU A 25 -44.05 -0.09 23.80
CA LEU A 25 -44.26 1.14 23.02
C LEU A 25 -42.99 2.00 22.82
N LEU A 26 -41.91 1.71 23.55
CA LEU A 26 -40.63 2.42 23.45
C LEU A 26 -39.56 1.66 22.67
N VAL A 27 -39.81 0.41 22.28
CA VAL A 27 -38.95 -0.31 21.33
C VAL A 27 -39.18 0.27 19.94
N LYS A 28 -38.34 1.21 19.52
CA LYS A 28 -38.19 1.53 18.09
C LYS A 28 -37.83 0.24 17.35
N PRO A 29 -38.40 -0.04 16.16
CA PRO A 29 -37.87 -1.09 15.31
C PRO A 29 -36.39 -0.75 15.04
N VAL A 30 -35.50 -1.70 15.31
CA VAL A 30 -34.13 -1.61 14.82
C VAL A 30 -34.20 -1.94 13.34
N ASP A 31 -34.03 -0.94 12.49
CA ASP A 31 -33.83 -1.15 11.06
C ASP A 31 -32.64 -2.09 10.88
N ALA A 32 -32.93 -3.30 10.39
CA ALA A 32 -31.93 -4.33 10.20
C ALA A 32 -30.99 -3.89 9.07
N LYS A 33 -29.84 -3.29 9.42
CA LYS A 33 -28.82 -2.83 8.47
C LYS A 33 -28.47 -3.98 7.53
N THR A 34 -29.01 -3.94 6.31
CA THR A 34 -28.92 -5.03 5.34
C THR A 34 -27.49 -5.17 4.89
N VAL A 35 -26.80 -6.19 5.42
CA VAL A 35 -25.41 -6.49 5.07
C VAL A 35 -25.35 -6.86 3.59
N ARG A 36 -24.83 -5.95 2.76
CA ARG A 36 -24.58 -6.22 1.34
C ARG A 36 -23.32 -7.09 1.24
N VAL A 37 -23.41 -8.13 0.43
CA VAL A 37 -22.30 -9.03 0.13
C VAL A 37 -22.04 -9.04 -1.37
N ALA A 38 -20.82 -9.42 -1.75
CA ALA A 38 -20.56 -9.94 -3.09
C ALA A 38 -20.57 -11.48 -3.04
N VAL A 39 -20.87 -12.13 -4.15
CA VAL A 39 -20.94 -13.58 -4.25
C VAL A 39 -20.15 -14.04 -5.46
N VAL A 40 -19.28 -15.03 -5.30
CA VAL A 40 -18.59 -15.70 -6.42
C VAL A 40 -19.65 -16.42 -7.26
N SER A 41 -19.94 -15.95 -8.47
CA SER A 41 -20.96 -16.51 -9.36
C SER A 41 -20.40 -17.56 -10.33
N ALA A 42 -19.14 -17.43 -10.72
CA ALA A 42 -18.38 -18.40 -11.51
C ALA A 42 -16.88 -18.21 -11.25
N LEU A 43 -16.08 -19.27 -11.41
CA LEU A 43 -14.61 -19.20 -11.31
C LEU A 43 -13.93 -20.23 -12.21
N SER A 44 -12.66 -19.99 -12.54
CA SER A 44 -11.79 -20.92 -13.27
C SER A 44 -10.33 -20.75 -12.85
N GLY A 45 -9.57 -21.83 -12.83
CA GLY A 45 -8.17 -21.85 -12.40
C GLY A 45 -7.99 -21.70 -10.89
N GLU A 46 -6.87 -21.12 -10.47
CA GLU A 46 -6.56 -20.84 -9.08
C GLU A 46 -7.18 -19.50 -8.66
N VAL A 47 -8.10 -19.55 -7.69
CA VAL A 47 -8.76 -18.38 -7.12
C VAL A 47 -8.81 -18.55 -5.60
N THR A 48 -8.30 -17.57 -4.85
CA THR A 48 -8.30 -17.61 -3.38
C THR A 48 -8.83 -16.32 -2.75
N VAL A 49 -9.32 -16.42 -1.53
CA VAL A 49 -9.92 -15.32 -0.77
C VAL A 49 -9.22 -15.16 0.58
N LYS A 50 -8.66 -13.99 0.85
CA LYS A 50 -8.21 -13.56 2.18
C LYS A 50 -9.37 -12.85 2.88
N LYS A 51 -9.79 -13.35 4.05
CA LYS A 51 -10.91 -12.75 4.80
C LYS A 51 -10.48 -11.47 5.54
N GLY A 52 -11.36 -10.48 5.58
CA GLY A 52 -11.10 -9.17 6.21
C GLY A 52 -10.64 -9.30 7.66
N GLY A 53 -9.54 -8.60 8.00
CA GLY A 53 -8.90 -8.69 9.32
C GLY A 53 -8.11 -9.98 9.58
N GLY A 54 -8.05 -10.92 8.63
CA GLY A 54 -7.30 -12.17 8.72
C GLY A 54 -6.07 -12.21 7.81
N SER A 55 -5.07 -12.99 8.20
CA SER A 55 -3.88 -13.29 7.39
C SER A 55 -3.98 -14.56 6.54
N LYS A 56 -5.05 -15.35 6.71
CA LYS A 56 -5.25 -16.62 5.98
C LYS A 56 -6.03 -16.41 4.68
N THR A 57 -5.52 -17.01 3.61
CA THR A 57 -6.25 -17.30 2.37
C THR A 57 -7.03 -18.61 2.48
N TYR A 58 -8.06 -18.73 1.65
CA TYR A 58 -8.94 -19.90 1.48
C TYR A 58 -9.25 -20.07 0.00
N ASP A 59 -9.38 -21.30 -0.48
CA ASP A 59 -9.78 -21.55 -1.87
C ASP A 59 -11.19 -21.01 -2.12
N ALA A 60 -11.40 -20.35 -3.26
CA ALA A 60 -12.72 -19.85 -3.67
C ALA A 60 -13.59 -20.98 -4.23
N TYR A 61 -14.90 -20.86 -4.03
CA TYR A 61 -15.91 -21.77 -4.58
C TYR A 61 -17.14 -21.00 -5.06
N GLU A 62 -17.91 -21.58 -5.98
CA GLU A 62 -19.16 -20.96 -6.45
C GLU A 62 -20.15 -20.77 -5.30
N SER A 63 -20.89 -19.67 -5.31
CA SER A 63 -21.75 -19.20 -4.20
C SER A 63 -21.00 -18.83 -2.90
N MET A 64 -19.66 -18.71 -2.91
CA MET A 64 -18.93 -18.18 -1.75
C MET A 64 -19.23 -16.69 -1.55
N SER A 65 -19.73 -16.34 -0.36
CA SER A 65 -19.97 -14.95 0.03
C SER A 65 -18.68 -14.21 0.44
N LEU A 66 -18.57 -12.98 -0.04
CA LEU A 66 -17.52 -12.02 0.27
C LEU A 66 -18.11 -10.81 1.00
N ASN A 67 -17.50 -10.44 2.12
CA ASN A 67 -17.89 -9.31 2.95
C ASN A 67 -16.99 -8.10 2.66
N GLN A 68 -17.38 -6.93 3.21
CA GLN A 68 -16.49 -5.78 3.26
C GLN A 68 -15.17 -6.13 3.94
N GLY A 69 -14.05 -5.75 3.32
CA GLY A 69 -12.69 -6.03 3.77
C GLY A 69 -12.08 -7.34 3.23
N ASP A 70 -12.87 -8.23 2.61
CA ASP A 70 -12.32 -9.43 1.97
C ASP A 70 -11.52 -9.07 0.70
N THR A 71 -10.42 -9.78 0.44
CA THR A 71 -9.62 -9.66 -0.79
C THR A 71 -9.66 -10.95 -1.59
N VAL A 72 -9.86 -10.87 -2.90
CA VAL A 72 -9.83 -12.00 -3.84
C VAL A 72 -8.58 -11.90 -4.71
N TYR A 73 -7.96 -13.05 -4.95
CA TYR A 73 -6.76 -13.24 -5.76
C TYR A 73 -7.08 -14.22 -6.90
N THR A 74 -6.60 -13.95 -8.11
CA THR A 74 -6.56 -14.92 -9.22
C THR A 74 -5.12 -15.23 -9.61
N GLY A 75 -4.82 -16.51 -9.86
CA GLY A 75 -3.53 -16.93 -10.42
C GLY A 75 -3.38 -16.62 -11.91
N ALA A 76 -2.30 -17.13 -12.51
CA ALA A 76 -2.13 -17.15 -13.96
C ALA A 76 -3.20 -18.04 -14.62
N SER A 77 -3.66 -17.70 -15.84
CA SER A 77 -4.71 -18.42 -16.57
C SER A 77 -5.99 -18.67 -15.77
N SER A 78 -6.28 -17.81 -14.80
CA SER A 78 -7.37 -17.95 -13.82
C SER A 78 -8.31 -16.74 -13.88
N SER A 79 -9.55 -16.90 -13.42
CA SER A 79 -10.60 -15.87 -13.51
C SER A 79 -11.68 -16.07 -12.46
N VAL A 80 -12.32 -15.00 -12.02
CA VAL A 80 -13.50 -15.08 -11.15
C VAL A 80 -14.53 -13.99 -11.47
N THR A 81 -15.80 -14.37 -11.55
CA THR A 81 -16.91 -13.42 -11.64
C THR A 81 -17.57 -13.26 -10.27
N LEU A 82 -17.73 -12.01 -9.86
CA LEU A 82 -18.35 -11.60 -8.61
C LEU A 82 -19.67 -10.88 -8.94
N ASN A 83 -20.78 -11.42 -8.45
CA ASN A 83 -22.06 -10.71 -8.44
C ASN A 83 -22.15 -9.86 -7.18
N LEU A 84 -22.29 -8.54 -7.33
CA LEU A 84 -22.38 -7.62 -6.21
C LEU A 84 -23.84 -7.33 -5.87
N SER A 85 -24.18 -7.49 -4.59
CA SER A 85 -25.42 -6.98 -3.99
C SER A 85 -26.72 -7.51 -4.61
N ASN A 86 -26.72 -8.80 -4.99
CA ASN A 86 -27.86 -9.50 -5.57
C ASN A 86 -28.25 -8.95 -6.98
N GLY A 87 -27.27 -8.65 -7.82
CA GLY A 87 -27.49 -8.25 -9.22
C GLY A 87 -27.58 -6.74 -9.48
N ASP A 88 -26.87 -5.92 -8.69
CA ASP A 88 -26.65 -4.51 -9.02
C ASP A 88 -25.45 -4.33 -9.98
N ALA A 89 -24.41 -5.15 -9.83
CA ALA A 89 -23.27 -5.20 -10.74
C ALA A 89 -22.68 -6.61 -10.84
N ASP A 90 -22.15 -6.93 -12.02
CA ASP A 90 -21.33 -8.12 -12.28
C ASP A 90 -19.89 -7.67 -12.56
N VAL A 91 -18.91 -8.35 -11.95
CA VAL A 91 -17.50 -7.95 -11.97
C VAL A 91 -16.63 -9.17 -12.24
N THR A 92 -16.03 -9.25 -13.43
CA THR A 92 -15.17 -10.38 -13.84
C THR A 92 -13.71 -9.99 -13.79
N LEU A 93 -12.93 -10.69 -12.95
CA LEU A 93 -11.48 -10.60 -12.87
C LEU A 93 -10.85 -11.52 -13.93
N GLY A 94 -9.83 -11.00 -14.61
CA GLY A 94 -8.87 -11.80 -15.37
C GLY A 94 -7.81 -12.44 -14.48
N GLU A 95 -6.70 -12.84 -15.10
CA GLU A 95 -5.57 -13.49 -14.44
C GLU A 95 -4.68 -12.50 -13.66
N ASN A 96 -3.96 -13.03 -12.66
CA ASN A 96 -2.99 -12.30 -11.82
C ASN A 96 -3.57 -11.03 -11.16
N ALA A 97 -4.85 -11.07 -10.77
CA ALA A 97 -5.56 -9.93 -10.24
C ALA A 97 -5.70 -9.97 -8.71
N GLU A 98 -5.55 -8.83 -8.06
CA GLU A 98 -5.87 -8.62 -6.64
C GLU A 98 -6.95 -7.53 -6.51
N ILE A 99 -8.10 -7.89 -5.91
CA ILE A 99 -9.19 -6.97 -5.64
C ILE A 99 -9.65 -7.05 -4.18
N ASN A 100 -9.80 -5.90 -3.52
CA ASN A 100 -10.38 -5.81 -2.18
C ASN A 100 -11.79 -5.21 -2.23
N VAL A 101 -12.73 -5.87 -1.55
CA VAL A 101 -14.12 -5.45 -1.40
C VAL A 101 -14.21 -4.36 -0.33
N SER A 102 -13.73 -3.17 -0.66
CA SER A 102 -13.42 -2.13 0.33
C SER A 102 -14.64 -1.46 0.97
N ASP A 103 -15.76 -1.34 0.24
CA ASP A 103 -17.04 -0.84 0.77
C ASP A 103 -18.24 -1.53 0.11
N LEU A 104 -19.20 -1.96 0.93
CA LEU A 104 -20.48 -2.55 0.53
C LEU A 104 -21.54 -2.13 1.56
N ASN A 105 -21.95 -0.87 1.49
CA ASN A 105 -22.90 -0.30 2.44
C ASN A 105 -24.21 0.15 1.78
N THR A 106 -25.20 0.41 2.63
CA THR A 106 -26.42 1.15 2.28
C THR A 106 -26.54 2.30 3.28
N SER A 107 -26.74 3.53 2.81
CA SER A 107 -27.08 4.69 3.65
C SER A 107 -28.30 5.39 3.04
N ASP A 108 -29.30 5.67 3.88
CA ASP A 108 -30.48 6.48 3.49
C ASP A 108 -31.23 5.94 2.26
N GLY A 109 -31.21 4.61 2.10
CA GLY A 109 -31.79 3.87 0.97
C GLY A 109 -30.88 3.73 -0.26
N ASN A 110 -29.78 4.48 -0.33
CA ASN A 110 -28.83 4.47 -1.44
C ASN A 110 -27.68 3.49 -1.18
N LYS A 111 -27.19 2.87 -2.24
CA LYS A 111 -26.18 1.81 -2.20
C LYS A 111 -24.80 2.35 -2.58
N LYS A 112 -23.80 2.24 -1.72
CA LYS A 112 -22.40 2.52 -2.06
C LYS A 112 -21.60 1.23 -2.20
N SER A 113 -20.99 1.01 -3.36
CA SER A 113 -20.12 -0.13 -3.64
C SER A 113 -18.75 0.35 -4.09
N LYS A 114 -17.69 -0.06 -3.40
CA LYS A 114 -16.32 0.34 -3.72
C LYS A 114 -15.37 -0.84 -3.73
N LEU A 115 -14.75 -1.07 -4.89
CA LEU A 115 -13.70 -2.07 -5.08
C LEU A 115 -12.34 -1.37 -5.19
N LYS A 116 -11.31 -1.92 -4.56
CA LYS A 116 -9.91 -1.49 -4.73
C LYS A 116 -9.16 -2.54 -5.55
N VAL A 117 -8.64 -2.18 -6.71
CA VAL A 117 -7.87 -3.07 -7.60
C VAL A 117 -6.39 -2.72 -7.49
N TRP A 118 -5.55 -3.70 -7.18
CA TRP A 118 -4.10 -3.51 -7.03
C TRP A 118 -3.30 -4.05 -8.22
N ALA A 119 -3.83 -5.06 -8.91
CA ALA A 119 -3.15 -5.78 -9.99
C ALA A 119 -4.17 -6.43 -10.94
N GLY A 120 -3.69 -6.77 -12.14
CA GLY A 120 -4.40 -7.62 -13.10
C GLY A 120 -5.43 -6.85 -13.93
N SER A 121 -6.48 -7.53 -14.37
CA SER A 121 -7.52 -6.92 -15.20
C SER A 121 -8.94 -7.22 -14.73
N LEU A 122 -9.85 -6.31 -15.02
CA LEU A 122 -11.22 -6.27 -14.54
C LEU A 122 -12.18 -5.85 -15.66
N TRP A 123 -13.26 -6.61 -15.83
CA TRP A 123 -14.45 -6.18 -16.57
C TRP A 123 -15.57 -5.90 -15.57
N VAL A 124 -16.19 -4.73 -15.66
CA VAL A 124 -17.25 -4.29 -14.76
C VAL A 124 -18.49 -3.93 -15.55
N LYS A 125 -19.60 -4.53 -15.17
CA LYS A 125 -20.95 -4.26 -15.68
C LYS A 125 -21.82 -3.76 -14.53
N VAL A 126 -22.11 -2.46 -14.48
CA VAL A 126 -23.03 -1.88 -13.49
C VAL A 126 -24.39 -1.66 -14.14
N LYS A 127 -25.43 -2.27 -13.56
CA LYS A 127 -26.81 -2.07 -13.99
C LYS A 127 -27.18 -0.59 -13.92
N SER A 128 -27.91 -0.08 -14.91
CA SER A 128 -28.19 1.35 -15.02
C SER A 128 -28.84 1.93 -13.74
N LEU A 129 -28.16 2.87 -13.11
CA LEU A 129 -28.54 3.54 -11.86
C LEU A 129 -29.36 4.83 -12.15
N ALA A 130 -30.13 4.81 -13.24
CA ALA A 130 -30.89 5.94 -13.74
C ALA A 130 -32.06 6.29 -12.80
N GLY A 131 -31.85 7.28 -11.94
CA GLY A 131 -32.85 7.78 -10.98
C GLY A 131 -32.62 7.36 -9.52
N SER A 132 -31.60 6.55 -9.21
CA SER A 132 -31.12 6.33 -7.84
C SER A 132 -29.84 7.13 -7.59
N ASN A 133 -29.54 7.44 -6.32
CA ASN A 133 -28.23 7.99 -5.92
C ASN A 133 -27.29 6.88 -5.43
N ASP A 134 -27.41 5.69 -6.05
CA ASP A 134 -26.47 4.60 -5.86
C ASP A 134 -25.12 4.97 -6.48
N GLU A 135 -24.04 4.55 -5.83
CA GLU A 135 -22.66 4.86 -6.20
C GLU A 135 -21.87 3.56 -6.41
N PHE A 136 -21.19 3.46 -7.54
CA PHE A 136 -20.22 2.39 -7.80
C PHE A 136 -18.86 3.00 -8.13
N GLU A 137 -17.84 2.63 -7.35
CA GLU A 137 -16.47 3.10 -7.48
C GLU A 137 -15.50 1.92 -7.69
N VAL A 138 -14.56 2.09 -8.61
CA VAL A 138 -13.32 1.28 -8.68
C VAL A 138 -12.14 2.20 -8.38
N GLU A 139 -11.47 1.98 -7.26
CA GLU A 139 -10.24 2.67 -6.89
C GLU A 139 -9.02 1.84 -7.30
N THR A 140 -8.00 2.50 -7.82
CA THR A 140 -6.72 1.93 -8.28
C THR A 140 -5.56 2.72 -7.65
N PRO A 141 -4.29 2.32 -7.84
CA PRO A 141 -3.16 3.11 -7.36
C PRO A 141 -3.15 4.54 -7.90
N THR A 142 -3.51 4.76 -9.17
CA THR A 142 -3.40 6.07 -9.84
C THR A 142 -4.72 6.84 -10.00
N ALA A 143 -5.89 6.20 -9.97
CA ALA A 143 -7.18 6.87 -10.18
C ALA A 143 -8.39 6.20 -9.49
N VAL A 144 -9.51 6.92 -9.45
CA VAL A 144 -10.84 6.40 -9.10
C VAL A 144 -11.76 6.48 -10.33
N MET A 145 -12.45 5.38 -10.63
CA MET A 145 -13.49 5.32 -11.66
C MET A 145 -14.86 5.39 -11.01
N GLY A 146 -15.63 6.42 -11.33
CA GLY A 146 -17.00 6.63 -10.89
C GLY A 146 -18.00 6.17 -11.97
N VAL A 147 -19.00 5.39 -11.56
CA VAL A 147 -19.88 4.65 -12.49
C VAL A 147 -21.35 4.85 -12.12
N ARG A 148 -22.20 5.16 -13.11
CA ARG A 148 -23.65 5.36 -12.89
C ARG A 148 -24.52 4.72 -13.99
N GLY A 149 -24.31 3.42 -14.22
CA GLY A 149 -24.78 2.70 -15.41
C GLY A 149 -23.75 2.77 -16.51
N THR A 150 -23.02 1.66 -16.70
CA THR A 150 -21.91 1.59 -17.65
C THR A 150 -21.41 0.14 -17.76
N GLN A 151 -20.64 -0.13 -18.82
CA GLN A 151 -19.79 -1.32 -18.88
C GLN A 151 -18.38 -0.92 -19.34
N PHE A 152 -17.36 -1.30 -18.57
CA PHE A 152 -15.98 -0.83 -18.76
C PHE A 152 -14.93 -1.83 -18.27
N TYR A 153 -13.73 -1.70 -18.84
CA TYR A 153 -12.54 -2.49 -18.54
C TYR A 153 -11.52 -1.65 -17.79
N VAL A 154 -10.81 -2.25 -16.83
CA VAL A 154 -9.63 -1.69 -16.18
C VAL A 154 -8.51 -2.73 -16.18
N MET A 155 -7.30 -2.31 -16.53
CA MET A 155 -6.05 -3.02 -16.29
C MET A 155 -5.20 -2.22 -15.31
N VAL A 156 -4.56 -2.89 -14.35
CA VAL A 156 -3.61 -2.32 -13.40
C VAL A 156 -2.30 -3.10 -13.48
N ASP A 157 -1.21 -2.42 -13.84
CA ASP A 157 0.13 -3.00 -13.86
C ASP A 157 0.65 -3.22 -12.42
N PRO A 158 1.03 -4.46 -12.03
CA PRO A 158 1.37 -4.79 -10.66
C PRO A 158 2.74 -4.25 -10.19
N VAL A 159 3.56 -3.68 -11.09
CA VAL A 159 4.92 -3.20 -10.76
C VAL A 159 4.95 -1.68 -10.65
N THR A 160 4.22 -0.99 -11.54
CA THR A 160 4.18 0.47 -11.63
C THR A 160 2.91 1.06 -11.00
N GLY A 161 1.85 0.27 -10.84
CA GLY A 161 0.51 0.76 -10.49
C GLY A 161 -0.19 1.52 -11.61
N ALA A 162 0.47 1.67 -12.79
CA ALA A 162 -0.10 2.34 -13.95
C ALA A 162 -1.35 1.60 -14.44
N ILE A 163 -2.32 2.35 -14.94
CA ILE A 163 -3.61 1.79 -15.37
C ILE A 163 -3.92 2.10 -16.82
N LYS A 164 -4.74 1.23 -17.41
CA LYS A 164 -5.50 1.51 -18.64
C LYS A 164 -6.97 1.22 -18.39
N MET A 165 -7.84 2.18 -18.70
CA MET A 165 -9.29 2.03 -18.56
C MET A 165 -9.95 2.28 -19.92
N ALA A 166 -10.90 1.42 -20.31
CA ALA A 166 -11.60 1.49 -21.60
C ALA A 166 -13.11 1.27 -21.46
N VAL A 167 -13.91 2.06 -22.16
CA VAL A 167 -15.38 2.03 -22.03
C VAL A 167 -16.04 1.26 -23.18
N GLY A 168 -16.94 0.34 -22.83
CA GLY A 168 -17.75 -0.43 -23.78
C GLY A 168 -19.21 0.04 -23.90
N ALA A 169 -19.78 0.55 -22.80
CA ALA A 169 -21.15 1.10 -22.75
C ALA A 169 -21.29 2.17 -21.67
N GLY A 170 -22.25 3.09 -21.85
CA GLY A 170 -22.61 4.11 -20.85
C GLY A 170 -21.65 5.30 -20.79
N LYS A 171 -21.40 5.83 -19.59
CA LYS A 171 -20.42 6.90 -19.34
C LYS A 171 -19.72 6.70 -17.99
N VAL A 172 -18.38 6.79 -18.00
CA VAL A 172 -17.52 6.60 -16.82
C VAL A 172 -16.82 7.91 -16.49
N SER A 173 -16.75 8.30 -15.21
CA SER A 173 -15.80 9.35 -14.80
C SER A 173 -14.48 8.72 -14.37
N ALA A 174 -13.36 9.27 -14.80
CA ALA A 174 -12.04 8.97 -14.23
C ALA A 174 -11.57 10.20 -13.45
N SER A 175 -11.09 10.01 -12.22
CA SER A 175 -10.55 11.09 -11.39
C SER A 175 -9.25 10.73 -10.70
N THR A 176 -8.40 11.72 -10.51
CA THR A 176 -7.19 11.63 -9.68
C THR A 176 -7.28 12.66 -8.55
N VAL A 177 -6.65 12.36 -7.42
CA VAL A 177 -6.52 13.28 -6.30
C VAL A 177 -5.05 13.47 -6.01
N THR A 178 -4.60 14.72 -6.05
CA THR A 178 -3.24 15.15 -5.72
C THR A 178 -3.26 16.12 -4.55
N THR A 179 -2.15 16.19 -3.81
CA THR A 179 -1.98 17.11 -2.69
C THR A 179 -0.93 18.14 -3.09
N GLY A 180 -1.22 19.44 -2.94
CA GLY A 180 -0.29 20.53 -3.21
C GLY A 180 0.79 20.71 -2.13
N GLU A 181 1.76 21.58 -2.39
CA GLU A 181 2.79 21.99 -1.40
C GLU A 181 2.17 22.72 -0.19
N ASP A 182 0.96 23.27 -0.37
CA ASP A 182 0.07 23.89 0.61
C ASP A 182 -0.81 22.90 1.39
N SER A 183 -0.70 21.59 1.10
CA SER A 183 -1.60 20.53 1.55
C SER A 183 -3.05 20.60 1.03
N GLU A 184 -3.37 21.45 0.05
CA GLU A 184 -4.68 21.44 -0.58
C GLU A 184 -4.86 20.21 -1.47
N GLN A 185 -6.03 19.55 -1.39
CA GLN A 185 -6.36 18.42 -2.24
C GLN A 185 -7.03 18.88 -3.53
N LYS A 186 -6.30 18.77 -4.65
CA LYS A 186 -6.84 18.99 -6.00
C LYS A 186 -7.43 17.69 -6.53
N THR A 187 -8.68 17.73 -6.99
CA THR A 187 -9.31 16.60 -7.69
C THR A 187 -9.47 16.95 -9.16
N ALA A 188 -8.76 16.26 -10.04
CA ALA A 188 -9.02 16.31 -11.47
C ALA A 188 -10.05 15.24 -11.84
N VAL A 189 -10.97 15.55 -12.77
CA VAL A 189 -12.02 14.63 -13.23
C VAL A 189 -12.21 14.78 -14.74
N THR A 190 -12.39 13.69 -15.46
CA THR A 190 -12.80 13.68 -16.88
C THR A 190 -13.81 12.56 -17.14
N TYR A 191 -14.54 12.61 -18.27
CA TYR A 191 -15.55 11.60 -18.63
C TYR A 191 -15.23 10.85 -19.92
N LEU A 192 -15.32 9.52 -19.88
CA LEU A 192 -15.12 8.64 -21.02
C LEU A 192 -16.42 8.01 -21.53
N TYR A 193 -16.45 7.82 -22.84
CA TYR A 193 -17.57 7.29 -23.63
C TYR A 193 -17.12 6.03 -24.39
N PRO A 194 -18.05 5.20 -24.94
CA PRO A 194 -17.68 3.97 -25.62
C PRO A 194 -16.69 4.20 -26.78
N THR A 195 -15.80 3.24 -27.01
CA THR A 195 -14.61 3.35 -27.91
C THR A 195 -13.50 4.31 -27.45
N GLN A 196 -13.58 4.87 -26.24
CA GLN A 196 -12.50 5.66 -25.64
C GLN A 196 -11.75 4.88 -24.56
N GLN A 197 -10.49 5.27 -24.34
CA GLN A 197 -9.63 4.79 -23.27
C GLN A 197 -8.90 5.95 -22.57
N ILE A 198 -8.40 5.71 -21.36
CA ILE A 198 -7.46 6.59 -20.66
C ILE A 198 -6.33 5.73 -20.08
N SER A 199 -5.09 6.21 -20.18
CA SER A 199 -3.91 5.58 -19.55
C SER A 199 -3.31 6.53 -18.53
N LEU A 200 -3.08 6.09 -17.29
CA LEU A 200 -2.54 6.91 -16.21
C LEU A 200 -1.43 6.18 -15.45
N ASP A 201 -0.21 6.67 -15.57
CA ASP A 201 1.02 6.14 -14.96
C ASP A 201 1.21 6.65 -13.52
N GLY A 202 0.44 7.66 -13.11
CA GLY A 202 0.54 8.36 -11.82
C GLY A 202 -0.69 9.24 -11.53
N ARG A 203 -0.82 9.74 -10.30
CA ARG A 203 -1.93 10.64 -9.87
C ARG A 203 -1.71 12.08 -10.36
N ASP A 204 -0.45 12.47 -10.42
CA ASP A 204 0.13 13.79 -10.66
C ASP A 204 0.56 14.01 -12.12
N GLU A 205 0.16 13.11 -13.03
CA GLU A 205 0.61 13.11 -14.41
C GLU A 205 0.21 14.35 -15.22
N THR A 206 -0.93 14.95 -14.90
CA THR A 206 -1.50 16.13 -15.56
C THR A 206 -2.57 16.73 -14.63
N GLU A 207 -2.73 18.05 -14.62
CA GLU A 207 -3.89 18.69 -13.95
C GLU A 207 -5.17 18.57 -14.81
N GLU A 208 -5.04 18.27 -16.10
CA GLU A 208 -6.13 18.10 -17.06
C GLU A 208 -6.15 16.65 -17.60
N LEU A 209 -7.05 15.81 -17.09
CA LEU A 209 -7.11 14.38 -17.44
C LEU A 209 -7.63 14.10 -18.86
N ALA A 210 -8.41 15.03 -19.43
CA ALA A 210 -8.90 14.94 -20.82
C ALA A 210 -7.75 14.80 -21.84
N LEU A 211 -6.58 15.37 -21.55
CA LEU A 211 -5.37 15.24 -22.39
C LEU A 211 -4.85 13.81 -22.52
N LYS A 212 -5.27 12.89 -21.63
CA LYS A 212 -4.88 11.47 -21.59
C LYS A 212 -6.01 10.54 -22.08
N VAL A 213 -7.15 11.10 -22.51
CA VAL A 213 -8.28 10.36 -23.10
C VAL A 213 -8.07 10.21 -24.59
N ASP A 214 -7.95 8.97 -25.07
CA ASP A 214 -7.65 8.62 -26.45
C ASP A 214 -8.66 7.61 -27.03
N PHE A 215 -8.59 7.41 -28.34
CA PHE A 215 -9.34 6.34 -28.99
C PHE A 215 -8.80 4.96 -28.56
N LEU A 216 -9.70 4.00 -28.31
CA LEU A 216 -9.36 2.65 -27.86
C LEU A 216 -8.38 1.93 -28.79
N ASP A 217 -7.23 1.54 -28.24
CA ASP A 217 -6.28 0.64 -28.89
C ASP A 217 -6.74 -0.82 -28.70
N LEU A 218 -7.44 -1.34 -29.72
CA LEU A 218 -7.90 -2.73 -29.76
C LEU A 218 -6.75 -3.75 -29.72
N ASP A 219 -5.57 -3.35 -30.20
CA ASP A 219 -4.39 -4.19 -30.30
C ASP A 219 -3.74 -4.40 -28.92
N ASP A 220 -3.70 -3.35 -28.12
CA ASP A 220 -3.23 -3.37 -26.72
C ASP A 220 -4.30 -3.98 -25.80
N PHE A 221 -5.57 -3.55 -25.92
CA PHE A 221 -6.70 -4.10 -25.16
C PHE A 221 -6.81 -5.62 -25.28
N VAL A 222 -6.78 -6.19 -26.49
CA VAL A 222 -6.86 -7.65 -26.66
C VAL A 222 -5.63 -8.38 -26.13
N LYS A 223 -4.45 -7.75 -26.12
CA LYS A 223 -3.24 -8.32 -25.50
C LYS A 223 -3.35 -8.34 -23.97
N GLN A 224 -3.87 -7.28 -23.35
CA GLN A 224 -4.02 -7.16 -21.90
C GLN A 224 -5.22 -7.93 -21.32
N ALA A 225 -6.34 -8.01 -22.03
CA ALA A 225 -7.55 -8.71 -21.56
C ALA A 225 -7.35 -10.24 -21.54
N SER A 226 -7.87 -10.91 -20.51
CA SER A 226 -7.95 -12.38 -20.49
C SER A 226 -8.99 -12.89 -21.50
N PRO A 227 -8.90 -14.16 -21.95
CA PRO A 227 -9.94 -14.77 -22.79
C PRO A 227 -11.33 -14.69 -22.15
N GLU A 228 -11.41 -14.76 -20.83
CA GLU A 228 -12.64 -14.70 -20.02
C GLU A 228 -13.25 -13.31 -19.99
N VAL A 229 -12.43 -12.25 -19.86
CA VAL A 229 -12.89 -10.86 -20.02
C VAL A 229 -13.41 -10.62 -21.43
N ILE A 230 -12.74 -11.15 -22.47
CA ILE A 230 -13.18 -11.03 -23.86
C ILE A 230 -14.51 -11.77 -24.10
N LYS A 231 -14.68 -12.98 -23.53
CA LYS A 231 -15.95 -13.73 -23.55
C LYS A 231 -17.07 -12.91 -22.92
N GLU A 232 -16.85 -12.32 -21.75
CA GLU A 232 -17.87 -11.50 -21.07
C GLU A 232 -18.22 -10.23 -21.87
N PHE A 233 -17.25 -9.56 -22.49
CA PHE A 233 -17.53 -8.40 -23.36
C PHE A 233 -18.49 -8.78 -24.51
N ILE A 234 -18.36 -9.99 -25.07
CA ILE A 234 -19.23 -10.51 -26.13
C ILE A 234 -20.60 -10.95 -25.56
N LEU A 235 -20.61 -11.68 -24.44
CA LEU A 235 -21.84 -12.17 -23.80
C LEU A 235 -22.77 -11.05 -23.35
N ASN A 236 -22.25 -9.87 -23.03
CA ASN A 236 -23.03 -8.72 -22.58
C ASN A 236 -23.47 -7.78 -23.73
N LYS A 237 -23.34 -8.19 -25.00
CA LYS A 237 -23.73 -7.38 -26.17
C LYS A 237 -25.15 -6.82 -26.08
N ALA A 238 -26.15 -7.63 -25.72
CA ALA A 238 -27.54 -7.18 -25.68
C ALA A 238 -27.75 -6.04 -24.66
N GLU A 239 -27.01 -6.06 -23.55
CA GLU A 239 -26.99 -5.00 -22.55
C GLU A 239 -26.19 -3.77 -23.01
N ILE A 240 -25.06 -3.96 -23.71
CA ILE A 240 -24.24 -2.87 -24.29
C ILE A 240 -25.02 -2.12 -25.37
N ASP A 241 -25.60 -2.84 -26.34
CA ASP A 241 -26.39 -2.28 -27.45
C ASP A 241 -27.55 -1.42 -26.92
N LYS A 242 -28.28 -1.94 -25.92
CA LYS A 242 -29.43 -1.24 -25.31
C LYS A 242 -29.04 0.06 -24.60
N GLU A 243 -27.90 0.07 -23.90
CA GLU A 243 -27.40 1.27 -23.22
C GLU A 243 -26.91 2.32 -24.22
N ASN A 244 -26.19 1.87 -25.26
CA ASN A 244 -25.71 2.72 -26.35
C ASN A 244 -26.87 3.28 -27.20
N GLU A 245 -27.90 2.49 -27.51
CA GLU A 245 -29.13 2.96 -28.16
C GLU A 245 -29.85 4.04 -27.34
N GLY A 246 -29.91 3.90 -26.02
CA GLY A 246 -30.46 4.92 -25.12
C GLY A 246 -29.68 6.24 -25.16
N PHE A 247 -28.35 6.17 -25.22
CA PHE A 247 -27.50 7.35 -25.39
C PHE A 247 -27.68 8.02 -26.77
N ILE A 248 -27.65 7.24 -27.85
CA ILE A 248 -27.83 7.74 -29.21
C ILE A 248 -29.21 8.38 -29.39
N ALA A 249 -30.27 7.77 -28.85
CA ALA A 249 -31.62 8.34 -28.87
C ALA A 249 -31.70 9.67 -28.08
N LYS A 250 -30.98 9.80 -26.96
CA LYS A 250 -30.88 11.05 -26.20
C LYS A 250 -30.18 12.15 -26.99
N LYS A 251 -29.00 11.88 -27.59
CA LYS A 251 -28.28 12.85 -28.44
C LYS A 251 -29.06 13.21 -29.71
N ALA A 252 -29.76 12.25 -30.34
CA ALA A 252 -30.62 12.51 -31.49
C ALA A 252 -31.78 13.47 -31.14
N LYS A 253 -32.38 13.29 -29.96
CA LYS A 253 -33.41 14.20 -29.45
C LYS A 253 -32.82 15.60 -29.17
N GLU A 254 -31.67 15.67 -28.51
CA GLU A 254 -30.99 16.94 -28.21
C GLU A 254 -30.68 17.73 -29.49
N LEU A 255 -30.14 17.08 -30.52
CA LEU A 255 -29.94 17.69 -31.85
C LEU A 255 -31.26 18.18 -32.48
N ALA A 256 -32.34 17.39 -32.40
CA ALA A 256 -33.65 17.75 -32.96
C ALA A 256 -34.33 18.93 -32.22
N GLU A 257 -34.01 19.13 -30.94
CA GLU A 257 -34.44 20.30 -30.16
C GLU A 257 -33.50 21.52 -30.32
N GLY A 258 -32.41 21.40 -31.10
CA GLY A 258 -31.39 22.44 -31.28
C GLY A 258 -30.37 22.54 -30.13
N ASN A 259 -30.44 21.63 -29.16
CA ASN A 259 -29.57 21.58 -27.99
C ASN A 259 -28.27 20.83 -28.32
N VAL A 260 -27.31 21.49 -28.97
CA VAL A 260 -25.99 20.88 -29.22
C VAL A 260 -25.19 20.80 -27.91
N THR A 261 -24.99 19.59 -27.39
CA THR A 261 -24.22 19.31 -26.17
C THR A 261 -22.81 18.82 -26.53
N ASP A 262 -21.86 19.75 -26.59
CA ASP A 262 -20.42 19.46 -26.58
C ASP A 262 -20.06 18.85 -25.21
N ASP A 263 -19.96 17.53 -25.13
CA ASP A 263 -19.36 16.87 -23.98
C ASP A 263 -17.82 16.95 -24.12
N GLU A 264 -17.11 17.07 -22.99
CA GLU A 264 -15.65 17.28 -22.90
C GLU A 264 -14.83 16.48 -23.95
N ASN A 265 -15.00 15.16 -23.95
CA ASN A 265 -14.31 14.23 -24.85
C ASN A 265 -15.21 13.69 -25.98
N LEU A 266 -16.45 14.15 -26.16
CA LEU A 266 -17.36 13.62 -27.18
C LEU A 266 -18.23 14.71 -27.83
N VAL A 267 -17.85 15.07 -29.04
CA VAL A 267 -18.36 16.22 -29.79
C VAL A 267 -19.35 15.76 -30.87
N VAL A 268 -20.65 15.94 -30.64
CA VAL A 268 -21.73 15.55 -31.56
C VAL A 268 -22.47 16.79 -32.05
N LYS A 269 -22.05 17.34 -33.20
CA LYS A 269 -22.55 18.61 -33.74
C LYS A 269 -23.72 18.48 -34.71
N ASN A 270 -23.95 17.30 -35.28
CA ASN A 270 -25.00 17.04 -36.29
C ASN A 270 -25.32 15.54 -36.38
N THR A 271 -26.31 15.19 -37.21
CA THR A 271 -26.78 13.82 -37.41
C THR A 271 -25.74 12.89 -38.04
N ASP A 272 -24.94 13.39 -38.99
CA ASP A 272 -23.93 12.59 -39.68
C ASP A 272 -22.83 12.14 -38.71
N GLU A 273 -22.42 13.04 -37.81
CA GLU A 273 -21.44 12.76 -36.75
C GLU A 273 -22.02 11.82 -35.68
N LEU A 274 -23.31 11.96 -35.35
CA LEU A 274 -24.01 11.01 -34.47
C LEU A 274 -24.08 9.61 -35.09
N GLU A 275 -24.28 9.49 -36.40
CA GLU A 275 -24.32 8.18 -37.09
C GLU A 275 -22.94 7.52 -37.15
N LYS A 276 -21.83 8.28 -37.27
CA LYS A 276 -20.48 7.72 -37.08
C LYS A 276 -20.30 7.17 -35.66
N VAL A 277 -20.68 7.95 -34.64
CA VAL A 277 -20.57 7.55 -33.23
C VAL A 277 -21.41 6.29 -32.98
N LYS A 278 -22.63 6.24 -33.52
CA LYS A 278 -23.48 5.04 -33.53
C LYS A 278 -22.79 3.86 -34.22
N GLN A 279 -22.23 4.04 -35.42
CA GLN A 279 -21.52 2.98 -36.14
C GLN A 279 -20.37 2.40 -35.31
N ASN A 280 -19.59 3.25 -34.64
CA ASN A 280 -18.51 2.81 -33.76
C ASN A 280 -19.05 1.97 -32.59
N PHE A 281 -20.14 2.42 -31.95
CA PHE A 281 -20.75 1.71 -30.83
C PHE A 281 -21.32 0.34 -31.27
N ASP A 282 -22.03 0.29 -32.41
CA ASP A 282 -22.58 -0.94 -32.99
C ASP A 282 -21.48 -2.00 -33.29
N ASN A 283 -20.29 -1.54 -33.71
CA ASN A 283 -19.22 -2.39 -34.24
C ASN A 283 -18.09 -2.69 -33.24
N LEU A 284 -18.03 -2.03 -32.08
CA LEU A 284 -16.95 -2.20 -31.07
C LEU A 284 -16.74 -3.67 -30.68
N ILE A 285 -17.80 -4.36 -30.23
CA ILE A 285 -17.76 -5.76 -29.80
C ILE A 285 -17.27 -6.67 -30.93
N GLY A 286 -17.71 -6.40 -32.16
CA GLY A 286 -17.32 -7.17 -33.33
C GLY A 286 -15.85 -7.02 -33.70
N ASN A 287 -15.28 -5.82 -33.53
CA ASN A 287 -13.86 -5.57 -33.77
C ASN A 287 -12.99 -6.21 -32.68
N ILE A 288 -13.42 -6.16 -31.42
CA ILE A 288 -12.79 -6.90 -30.32
C ILE A 288 -12.80 -8.41 -30.60
N ALA A 289 -13.93 -8.98 -31.02
CA ALA A 289 -14.04 -10.40 -31.36
C ALA A 289 -13.16 -10.79 -32.57
N LYS A 290 -13.17 -10.02 -33.66
CA LYS A 290 -12.24 -10.19 -34.80
C LYS A 290 -10.78 -10.19 -34.35
N LYS A 291 -10.39 -9.22 -33.50
CA LYS A 291 -9.02 -9.06 -33.04
C LYS A 291 -8.60 -10.19 -32.08
N ALA A 292 -9.48 -10.65 -31.21
CA ALA A 292 -9.25 -11.78 -30.31
C ALA A 292 -9.02 -13.11 -31.06
N LEU A 293 -9.71 -13.35 -32.19
CA LEU A 293 -9.40 -14.44 -33.11
C LEU A 293 -8.01 -14.29 -33.74
N GLY A 294 -7.68 -13.08 -34.23
CA GLY A 294 -6.40 -12.80 -34.88
C GLY A 294 -5.19 -13.01 -33.96
N GLU A 295 -5.27 -12.53 -32.72
CA GLU A 295 -4.26 -12.71 -31.66
C GLU A 295 -4.32 -14.11 -31.00
N LYS A 296 -5.25 -14.98 -31.42
CA LYS A 296 -5.47 -16.35 -30.88
C LYS A 296 -5.79 -16.38 -29.37
N LYS A 297 -6.31 -15.29 -28.81
CA LYS A 297 -6.86 -15.25 -27.44
C LYS A 297 -8.08 -16.15 -27.29
N LEU A 298 -8.80 -16.40 -28.39
CA LEU A 298 -9.87 -17.39 -28.51
C LEU A 298 -9.70 -18.16 -29.83
N ASP A 299 -9.99 -19.45 -29.83
CA ASP A 299 -10.13 -20.24 -31.06
C ASP A 299 -11.51 -20.04 -31.72
N GLN A 300 -11.65 -20.47 -32.97
CA GLN A 300 -12.89 -20.30 -33.75
C GLN A 300 -14.10 -20.98 -33.10
N SER A 301 -13.96 -22.19 -32.54
CA SER A 301 -15.06 -22.93 -31.91
C SER A 301 -15.52 -22.26 -30.62
N SER A 302 -14.55 -21.80 -29.81
CA SER A 302 -14.82 -20.99 -28.62
C SER A 302 -15.51 -19.66 -28.96
N MET A 303 -15.09 -19.01 -30.05
CA MET A 303 -15.69 -17.76 -30.54
C MET A 303 -17.10 -17.96 -31.08
N ASP A 304 -17.32 -18.95 -31.95
CA ASP A 304 -18.63 -19.26 -32.53
C ASP A 304 -19.64 -19.61 -31.43
N LYS A 305 -19.21 -20.33 -30.39
CA LYS A 305 -20.04 -20.63 -29.22
C LYS A 305 -20.43 -19.35 -28.46
N VAL A 306 -19.48 -18.49 -28.09
CA VAL A 306 -19.78 -17.29 -27.29
C VAL A 306 -20.63 -16.28 -28.07
N ILE A 307 -20.43 -16.18 -29.40
CA ILE A 307 -21.29 -15.39 -30.30
C ILE A 307 -22.69 -15.99 -30.36
N ALA A 308 -22.84 -17.32 -30.47
CA ALA A 308 -24.15 -17.97 -30.45
C ALA A 308 -24.87 -17.79 -29.10
N ASP A 309 -24.15 -17.83 -27.98
CA ASP A 309 -24.70 -17.60 -26.64
C ASP A 309 -25.09 -16.12 -26.41
N ALA A 310 -24.32 -15.15 -26.93
CA ALA A 310 -24.69 -13.74 -26.96
C ALA A 310 -25.93 -13.48 -27.83
N ASN A 311 -25.97 -14.06 -29.05
CA ASN A 311 -27.05 -13.86 -30.01
C ASN A 311 -28.40 -14.47 -29.56
N LYS A 312 -28.41 -15.39 -28.58
CA LYS A 312 -29.66 -15.85 -27.92
C LYS A 312 -30.33 -14.76 -27.08
N LYS A 313 -29.59 -13.76 -26.61
CA LYS A 313 -30.12 -12.60 -25.86
C LYS A 313 -30.72 -11.52 -26.78
N ILE A 314 -30.50 -11.59 -28.10
CA ILE A 314 -30.83 -10.53 -29.07
C ILE A 314 -32.01 -11.00 -29.94
N SER A 315 -33.17 -10.35 -29.79
CA SER A 315 -34.40 -10.67 -30.54
C SER A 315 -34.39 -10.13 -31.98
N GLU A 316 -33.63 -9.07 -32.26
CA GLU A 316 -33.58 -8.42 -33.57
C GLU A 316 -32.46 -9.02 -34.43
N GLU A 317 -32.82 -9.68 -35.53
CA GLU A 317 -31.88 -10.41 -36.40
C GLU A 317 -30.76 -9.51 -36.97
N ASN A 318 -31.09 -8.25 -37.25
CA ASN A 318 -30.16 -7.23 -37.75
C ASN A 318 -29.22 -6.65 -36.67
N LYS A 319 -29.45 -6.91 -35.38
CA LYS A 319 -28.56 -6.50 -34.27
C LYS A 319 -27.65 -7.63 -33.80
N LYS A 320 -27.91 -8.87 -34.21
CA LYS A 320 -27.06 -10.02 -33.86
C LYS A 320 -25.63 -9.85 -34.38
N LEU A 321 -24.68 -10.30 -33.56
CA LEU A 321 -23.26 -10.25 -33.88
C LEU A 321 -22.93 -11.25 -34.99
N ASP A 322 -22.45 -10.72 -36.11
CA ASP A 322 -21.96 -11.47 -37.27
C ASP A 322 -20.62 -10.86 -37.72
N LEU A 323 -19.53 -11.60 -37.50
CA LEU A 323 -18.17 -11.12 -37.79
C LEU A 323 -17.92 -10.82 -39.28
N SER A 324 -18.74 -11.37 -40.19
CA SER A 324 -18.65 -11.05 -41.63
C SER A 324 -19.17 -9.65 -41.98
N LYS A 325 -20.02 -9.06 -41.13
CA LYS A 325 -20.66 -7.75 -41.35
C LYS A 325 -20.03 -6.59 -40.56
N VAL A 326 -19.13 -6.89 -39.62
CA VAL A 326 -18.48 -5.88 -38.76
C VAL A 326 -17.64 -4.92 -39.62
N LYS A 327 -17.96 -3.63 -39.55
CA LYS A 327 -17.17 -2.53 -40.11
C LYS A 327 -16.01 -2.16 -39.19
N ASP A 328 -14.95 -1.60 -39.74
CA ASP A 328 -13.87 -1.00 -38.96
C ASP A 328 -14.34 0.27 -38.23
N LEU A 329 -13.67 0.65 -37.14
CA LEU A 329 -14.04 1.83 -36.34
C LEU A 329 -13.45 3.13 -36.93
N ASP A 330 -14.27 4.18 -37.04
CA ASP A 330 -13.85 5.51 -37.48
C ASP A 330 -13.25 6.28 -36.29
N LYS A 331 -11.93 6.51 -36.31
CA LYS A 331 -11.22 7.26 -35.25
C LYS A 331 -11.57 8.76 -35.20
N THR A 332 -12.33 9.28 -36.18
CA THR A 332 -12.84 10.67 -36.16
C THR A 332 -14.22 10.81 -35.52
N ALA A 333 -14.91 9.69 -35.25
CA ALA A 333 -16.29 9.70 -34.75
C ALA A 333 -16.39 10.38 -33.37
N GLY A 334 -17.10 11.50 -33.32
CA GLY A 334 -17.27 12.29 -32.11
C GLY A 334 -16.05 13.11 -31.69
N VAL A 335 -15.06 13.28 -32.59
CA VAL A 335 -13.80 13.99 -32.32
C VAL A 335 -13.77 15.33 -33.04
N ASP A 336 -13.48 16.41 -32.31
CA ASP A 336 -13.16 17.70 -32.92
C ASP A 336 -11.68 17.71 -33.35
N ALA A 337 -11.44 17.73 -34.66
CA ALA A 337 -10.10 17.61 -35.23
C ALA A 337 -9.14 18.76 -34.85
N GLU A 338 -9.65 19.95 -34.52
CA GLU A 338 -8.79 21.06 -34.08
C GLU A 338 -8.54 20.99 -32.57
N LYS A 339 -9.53 20.61 -31.74
CA LYS A 339 -9.29 20.31 -30.31
C LYS A 339 -8.29 19.16 -30.15
N GLU A 340 -8.45 18.06 -30.89
CA GLU A 340 -7.55 16.89 -30.81
C GLU A 340 -6.12 17.24 -31.26
N LYS A 341 -5.97 18.04 -32.32
CA LYS A 341 -4.65 18.56 -32.71
C LYS A 341 -4.02 19.43 -31.62
N GLN A 342 -4.80 20.29 -30.96
CA GLN A 342 -4.32 21.11 -29.84
C GLN A 342 -3.93 20.25 -28.62
N LYS A 343 -4.71 19.22 -28.29
CA LYS A 343 -4.39 18.19 -27.28
C LYS A 343 -3.07 17.49 -27.59
N GLN A 344 -2.87 17.01 -28.82
CA GLN A 344 -1.61 16.36 -29.24
C GLN A 344 -0.41 17.32 -29.18
N GLU A 345 -0.59 18.58 -29.59
CA GLU A 345 0.46 19.61 -29.48
C GLU A 345 0.78 19.97 -28.02
N LEU A 346 -0.17 19.89 -27.10
CA LEU A 346 0.02 20.16 -25.68
C LEU A 346 0.66 18.97 -24.95
N LEU A 347 0.16 17.76 -25.17
CA LEU A 347 0.71 16.52 -24.61
C LEU A 347 2.20 16.36 -24.98
N LYS A 348 2.55 16.60 -26.25
CA LYS A 348 3.95 16.57 -26.72
C LYS A 348 4.86 17.62 -26.06
N LYS A 349 4.32 18.78 -25.66
CA LYS A 349 5.07 19.79 -24.90
C LYS A 349 5.28 19.32 -23.45
N LEU A 350 4.24 18.76 -22.83
CA LEU A 350 4.25 18.23 -21.47
C LEU A 350 5.22 17.03 -21.33
N GLU A 351 5.23 16.10 -22.29
CA GLU A 351 6.21 15.01 -22.38
C GLU A 351 7.65 15.52 -22.51
N ALA A 352 7.89 16.49 -23.40
CA ALA A 352 9.21 17.09 -23.58
C ALA A 352 9.70 17.81 -22.32
N GLU A 353 8.80 18.43 -21.55
CA GLU A 353 9.13 19.03 -20.26
C GLU A 353 9.40 17.99 -19.16
N LYS A 354 8.56 16.95 -19.04
CA LYS A 354 8.81 15.79 -18.14
C LYS A 354 10.18 15.18 -18.42
N LEU A 355 10.51 14.90 -19.68
CA LEU A 355 11.80 14.35 -20.09
C LEU A 355 12.96 15.30 -19.77
N LYS A 356 12.80 16.62 -20.01
CA LYS A 356 13.82 17.63 -19.64
C LYS A 356 14.06 17.68 -18.14
N LYS A 357 12.99 17.69 -17.32
CA LYS A 357 13.05 17.67 -15.85
C LYS A 357 13.78 16.41 -15.34
N LYS A 358 13.42 15.23 -15.86
CA LYS A 358 14.08 13.95 -15.54
C LYS A 358 15.57 13.96 -15.89
N LEU A 359 15.94 14.38 -17.10
CA LEU A 359 17.35 14.48 -17.53
C LEU A 359 18.16 15.51 -16.72
N GLU A 360 17.52 16.49 -16.10
CA GLU A 360 18.17 17.43 -15.19
C GLU A 360 18.36 16.84 -13.78
N GLN A 361 17.35 16.12 -13.27
CA GLN A 361 17.44 15.36 -12.01
C GLN A 361 18.53 14.27 -12.08
N GLU A 362 18.57 13.48 -13.15
CA GLU A 362 19.61 12.46 -13.36
C GLU A 362 21.02 13.06 -13.37
N LYS A 363 21.22 14.23 -13.99
CA LYS A 363 22.50 14.97 -13.95
C LYS A 363 22.85 15.46 -12.55
N LYS A 364 21.87 15.98 -11.80
CA LYS A 364 22.04 16.42 -10.40
C LYS A 364 22.42 15.23 -9.50
N GLN A 365 21.76 14.08 -9.65
CA GLN A 365 22.08 12.84 -8.94
C GLN A 365 23.47 12.30 -9.31
N ALA A 366 23.86 12.32 -10.59
CA ALA A 366 25.17 11.87 -11.02
C ALA A 366 26.32 12.74 -10.46
N GLU A 367 26.16 14.07 -10.44
CA GLU A 367 27.14 14.97 -9.83
C GLU A 367 27.17 14.83 -8.31
N LEU A 368 26.03 14.69 -7.64
CA LEU A 368 25.96 14.43 -6.19
C LEU A 368 26.66 13.11 -5.82
N LYS A 369 26.44 12.04 -6.59
CA LYS A 369 27.15 10.75 -6.41
C LYS A 369 28.66 10.91 -6.55
N LYS A 370 29.12 11.64 -7.58
CA LYS A 370 30.54 11.95 -7.81
C LYS A 370 31.15 12.78 -6.68
N GLN A 371 30.40 13.71 -6.09
CA GLN A 371 30.82 14.47 -4.91
C GLN A 371 30.91 13.59 -3.65
N LEU A 372 29.96 12.68 -3.45
CA LEU A 372 29.98 11.68 -2.37
C LEU A 372 31.20 10.75 -2.51
N GLU A 373 31.47 10.23 -3.71
CA GLU A 373 32.66 9.41 -4.00
C GLU A 373 33.98 10.15 -3.72
N ALA A 374 34.03 11.47 -3.97
CA ALA A 374 35.19 12.29 -3.64
C ALA A 374 35.35 12.51 -2.12
N GLN A 375 34.26 12.75 -1.39
CA GLN A 375 34.27 12.86 0.07
C GLN A 375 34.68 11.56 0.76
N LEU A 376 34.18 10.41 0.28
CA LEU A 376 34.54 9.09 0.81
C LEU A 376 36.05 8.81 0.67
N LYS A 377 36.66 9.17 -0.47
CA LYS A 377 38.12 9.07 -0.67
C LYS A 377 38.92 9.97 0.28
N LEU A 378 38.46 11.20 0.49
CA LEU A 378 39.08 12.12 1.45
C LEU A 378 39.00 11.58 2.89
N LEU A 379 37.85 11.02 3.28
CA LEU A 379 37.65 10.40 4.59
C LEU A 379 38.54 9.16 4.78
N GLU A 380 38.70 8.32 3.74
CA GLU A 380 39.61 7.17 3.77
C GLU A 380 41.08 7.60 3.94
N GLU A 381 41.50 8.69 3.26
CA GLU A 381 42.85 9.26 3.42
C GLU A 381 43.06 9.86 4.82
N GLN A 382 42.06 10.57 5.36
CA GLN A 382 42.08 11.06 6.74
C GLN A 382 42.18 9.92 7.75
N LYS A 383 41.42 8.83 7.55
CA LYS A 383 41.47 7.65 8.41
C LYS A 383 42.86 7.01 8.42
N LYS A 384 43.48 6.83 7.26
CA LYS A 384 44.86 6.30 7.15
C LYS A 384 45.90 7.20 7.84
N LYS A 385 45.74 8.53 7.74
CA LYS A 385 46.59 9.49 8.47
C LYS A 385 46.40 9.40 9.98
N LEU A 386 45.15 9.24 10.45
CA LEU A 386 44.84 9.07 11.86
C LEU A 386 45.38 7.74 12.43
N GLU A 387 45.20 6.63 11.72
CA GLU A 387 45.75 5.31 12.08
C GLU A 387 47.28 5.35 12.21
N ALA A 388 47.97 6.00 11.25
CA ALA A 388 49.41 6.21 11.31
C ALA A 388 49.85 7.10 12.48
N ALA A 389 49.12 8.18 12.76
CA ALA A 389 49.41 9.08 13.88
C ALA A 389 49.22 8.40 15.25
N THR A 390 48.14 7.64 15.42
CA THR A 390 47.87 6.85 16.63
C THR A 390 48.97 5.82 16.87
N LYS A 391 49.39 5.08 15.82
CA LYS A 391 50.49 4.11 15.93
C LYS A 391 51.81 4.78 16.33
N ALA A 392 52.16 5.92 15.73
CA ALA A 392 53.36 6.67 16.10
C ALA A 392 53.30 7.21 17.54
N ALA A 393 52.12 7.64 18.01
CA ALA A 393 51.91 8.06 19.39
C ALA A 393 52.06 6.89 20.38
N GLU A 394 51.55 5.70 20.06
CA GLU A 394 51.75 4.48 20.83
C GLU A 394 53.23 4.08 20.91
N GLU A 395 53.94 4.06 19.77
CA GLU A 395 55.36 3.69 19.70
C GLU A 395 56.21 4.67 20.53
N LYS A 396 55.91 5.97 20.48
CA LYS A 396 56.52 6.98 21.35
C LYS A 396 56.20 6.75 22.83
N ALA A 397 54.93 6.53 23.19
CA ALA A 397 54.52 6.31 24.58
C ALA A 397 55.19 5.06 25.19
N LYS A 398 55.35 3.99 24.39
CA LYS A 398 56.08 2.77 24.77
C LYS A 398 57.57 3.06 24.99
N ALA A 399 58.20 3.87 24.14
CA ALA A 399 59.59 4.30 24.32
C ALA A 399 59.78 5.18 25.58
N ASP A 400 58.92 6.18 25.78
CA ASP A 400 58.97 7.08 26.95
C ASP A 400 58.74 6.31 28.27
N ALA A 401 57.87 5.30 28.27
CA ALA A 401 57.66 4.41 29.41
C ALA A 401 58.91 3.54 29.69
N LEU A 402 59.52 2.95 28.65
CA LEU A 402 60.70 2.10 28.80
C LEU A 402 61.95 2.88 29.24
N ALA A 403 62.06 4.15 28.85
CA ALA A 403 63.10 5.06 29.35
C ALA A 403 62.93 5.35 30.85
N LYS A 404 61.70 5.64 31.30
CA LYS A 404 61.39 5.84 32.74
C LYS A 404 61.66 4.58 33.56
N LEU A 405 61.37 3.40 33.02
CA LEU A 405 61.59 2.13 33.71
C LEU A 405 63.09 1.88 33.95
N LYS A 406 63.94 2.08 32.93
CA LYS A 406 65.42 2.00 33.08
C LYS A 406 65.99 3.03 34.06
N ALA A 407 65.39 4.21 34.18
CA ALA A 407 65.79 5.19 35.19
C ALA A 407 65.47 4.75 36.64
N SER A 408 64.53 3.82 36.83
CA SER A 408 64.14 3.31 38.16
C SER A 408 64.98 2.14 38.67
N GLU A 409 65.75 1.47 37.80
CA GLU A 409 66.57 0.29 38.17
C GLU A 409 67.92 0.67 38.80
N ALA A 410 68.27 1.96 38.84
CA ALA A 410 69.60 2.45 39.24
C ALA A 410 69.86 2.57 40.75
N VAL A 411 68.93 2.16 41.64
CA VAL A 411 69.07 2.35 43.11
C VAL A 411 68.59 1.16 43.93
N LYS A 412 69.49 0.50 44.67
CA LYS A 412 69.31 -0.45 45.81
C LYS A 412 70.69 -0.96 46.30
N PRO A 413 70.83 -1.65 47.46
CA PRO A 413 70.01 -1.65 48.69
C PRO A 413 70.84 -1.56 50.01
N VAL A 414 70.22 -1.20 51.15
CA VAL A 414 70.66 -1.53 52.55
C VAL A 414 69.42 -1.74 53.45
N THR A 415 69.51 -2.51 54.55
CA THR A 415 68.36 -3.01 55.35
C THR A 415 68.51 -2.74 56.89
N PRO A 416 67.80 -3.38 57.88
CA PRO A 416 67.08 -2.67 58.97
C PRO A 416 67.60 -2.97 60.41
N PRO A 417 67.00 -2.38 61.48
CA PRO A 417 66.12 -3.20 62.37
C PRO A 417 65.03 -2.44 63.20
N THR A 418 64.07 -3.20 63.78
CA THR A 418 63.27 -2.93 65.03
C THR A 418 62.35 -1.68 65.15
N GLY A 419 61.20 -1.70 65.85
CA GLY A 419 60.48 -2.78 66.58
C GLY A 419 59.19 -2.27 67.31
N GLU A 420 58.40 -3.20 67.89
CA GLU A 420 57.15 -3.00 68.69
C GLU A 420 55.89 -2.43 67.96
N GLY A 421 54.65 -2.86 68.25
CA GLY A 421 54.15 -4.03 69.02
C GLY A 421 52.61 -4.04 69.25
N SER A 422 51.95 -5.23 69.14
CA SER A 422 50.49 -5.48 69.37
C SER A 422 49.49 -4.76 68.44
N ASN A 423 48.27 -5.21 68.11
CA ASN A 423 47.51 -6.49 68.18
C ASN A 423 46.24 -6.29 67.29
N SER A 424 45.26 -7.17 67.01
CA SER A 424 44.95 -8.63 67.06
C SER A 424 43.56 -8.80 66.37
N GLY A 425 43.09 -9.93 65.83
CA GLY A 425 43.62 -11.30 65.66
C GLY A 425 42.50 -12.28 65.27
N GLY A 426 42.79 -13.32 64.47
CA GLY A 426 41.81 -14.24 63.83
C GLY A 426 41.89 -14.13 62.29
N SER A 427 42.21 -15.15 61.47
CA SER A 427 41.87 -16.60 61.46
C SER A 427 40.39 -16.87 61.10
N SER A 428 40.05 -17.78 60.18
CA SER A 428 40.80 -18.94 59.66
C SER A 428 40.81 -19.04 58.12
N GLY A 429 41.84 -19.69 57.57
CA GLY A 429 41.81 -20.23 56.21
C GLY A 429 41.30 -21.67 56.16
N GLY A 430 41.11 -22.20 54.95
CA GLY A 430 40.76 -23.60 54.68
C GLY A 430 40.81 -23.91 53.19
N ASN A 431 41.71 -24.81 52.77
CA ASN A 431 41.92 -25.18 51.36
C ASN A 431 42.11 -26.70 51.23
N THR A 432 41.21 -27.40 50.54
CA THR A 432 41.32 -28.84 50.28
C THR A 432 40.72 -29.27 48.94
N ASN A 433 41.56 -29.28 47.90
CA ASN A 433 41.50 -30.19 46.74
C ASN A 433 40.27 -30.15 45.79
N PRO A 434 40.36 -30.78 44.59
CA PRO A 434 39.66 -30.27 43.42
C PRO A 434 38.44 -31.10 43.00
N GLY A 435 37.30 -30.43 42.82
CA GLY A 435 36.17 -30.98 42.09
C GLY A 435 36.47 -31.05 40.59
N ASN A 436 36.27 -32.23 39.99
CA ASN A 436 36.24 -32.40 38.54
C ASN A 436 35.11 -31.52 37.95
N PRO A 437 35.33 -30.77 36.85
CA PRO A 437 34.30 -29.89 36.32
C PRO A 437 33.10 -30.69 35.78
N ASP A 438 31.92 -30.37 36.30
CA ASP A 438 30.64 -30.80 35.73
C ASP A 438 30.46 -30.17 34.33
N PRO A 439 29.95 -30.88 33.31
CA PRO A 439 29.67 -30.31 31.98
C PRO A 439 28.45 -29.36 31.95
N GLY A 440 28.50 -28.33 32.80
CA GLY A 440 27.39 -27.43 33.11
C GLY A 440 27.02 -26.48 31.98
N THR A 441 26.18 -26.97 31.07
CA THR A 441 25.37 -26.23 30.06
C THR A 441 26.13 -25.44 28.99
N PRO A 442 25.65 -25.43 27.72
CA PRO A 442 26.05 -24.41 26.76
C PRO A 442 25.59 -23.03 27.26
N ASN A 443 26.50 -22.04 27.24
CA ASN A 443 26.13 -20.62 27.39
C ASN A 443 25.41 -20.15 26.12
N THR A 444 24.14 -20.50 25.97
CA THR A 444 23.27 -20.04 24.88
C THR A 444 23.22 -18.51 24.88
N PRO A 445 23.65 -17.81 23.81
CA PRO A 445 23.63 -16.37 23.77
C PRO A 445 22.19 -15.83 23.89
N VAL A 446 21.92 -15.07 24.95
CA VAL A 446 20.61 -14.46 25.20
C VAL A 446 20.50 -13.19 24.36
N PRO A 447 19.53 -13.07 23.42
CA PRO A 447 19.35 -11.87 22.61
C PRO A 447 19.08 -10.64 23.48
N ALA A 448 19.73 -9.53 23.15
CA ALA A 448 19.65 -8.28 23.90
C ALA A 448 19.47 -7.08 22.97
N VAL A 449 18.70 -6.09 23.42
CA VAL A 449 18.38 -4.86 22.72
C VAL A 449 18.75 -3.69 23.61
N SER A 450 19.42 -2.67 23.09
CA SER A 450 19.81 -1.48 23.86
C SER A 450 19.65 -0.20 23.06
N LEU A 451 19.14 0.83 23.72
CA LEU A 451 19.07 2.19 23.19
C LEU A 451 20.35 2.96 23.54
N THR A 452 20.70 3.95 22.72
CA THR A 452 21.78 4.92 23.04
C THR A 452 21.47 6.24 22.35
N ALA A 453 21.24 7.31 23.10
CA ALA A 453 21.13 8.66 22.53
C ALA A 453 22.51 9.33 22.45
N THR A 454 22.73 10.13 21.42
CA THR A 454 23.93 10.97 21.26
C THR A 454 23.53 12.32 20.64
N LEU A 455 23.98 13.43 21.22
CA LEU A 455 23.73 14.77 20.67
C LEU A 455 24.28 14.89 19.24
N ASN A 456 23.47 15.45 18.33
CA ASN A 456 23.87 15.69 16.95
C ASN A 456 24.33 17.15 16.80
N GLU A 457 25.55 17.42 17.27
CA GLU A 457 26.19 18.75 17.23
C GLU A 457 26.40 19.30 15.79
N THR A 458 26.21 18.45 14.77
CA THR A 458 26.28 18.82 13.35
C THR A 458 24.94 19.18 12.72
N SER A 459 23.83 19.05 13.46
CA SER A 459 22.51 19.42 12.96
C SER A 459 22.32 20.95 12.91
N PRO A 460 21.72 21.52 11.84
CA PRO A 460 21.31 22.93 11.83
C PRO A 460 20.12 23.19 12.78
N SER A 461 19.38 22.15 13.17
CA SER A 461 18.24 22.26 14.09
C SER A 461 18.71 22.07 15.54
N PRO A 462 18.44 23.03 16.46
CA PRO A 462 18.89 22.94 17.84
C PRO A 462 18.29 21.72 18.55
N ASN A 463 19.05 21.15 19.50
CA ASN A 463 18.65 19.98 20.28
C ASN A 463 18.26 18.73 19.47
N THR A 464 18.80 18.60 18.25
CA THR A 464 18.77 17.31 17.54
C THR A 464 19.65 16.29 18.29
N TYR A 465 19.15 15.08 18.47
CA TYR A 465 19.91 13.95 18.96
C TYR A 465 19.62 12.70 18.12
N ASN A 466 20.60 11.82 18.04
CA ASN A 466 20.55 10.56 17.33
C ASN A 466 20.24 9.45 18.34
N LEU A 467 19.11 8.75 18.18
CA LEU A 467 18.75 7.58 18.97
C LEU A 467 19.15 6.30 18.22
N ASP A 468 20.21 5.66 18.69
CA ASP A 468 20.67 4.38 18.17
C ASP A 468 19.90 3.23 18.83
N ILE A 469 19.30 2.36 18.02
CA ILE A 469 18.79 1.07 18.45
C ILE A 469 19.85 0.00 18.11
N ASN A 470 20.30 -0.75 19.11
CA ASN A 470 21.39 -1.72 18.96
C ASN A 470 20.94 -3.12 19.40
N LEU A 471 21.41 -4.15 18.69
CA LEU A 471 21.08 -5.55 18.90
C LEU A 471 22.36 -6.37 19.17
N LYS A 472 22.27 -7.39 20.03
CA LYS A 472 23.37 -8.33 20.32
C LYS A 472 22.84 -9.75 20.55
N ASN A 473 23.68 -10.78 20.32
CA ASN A 473 23.40 -12.21 20.57
C ASN A 473 22.25 -12.84 19.74
N PHE A 474 21.86 -12.22 18.62
CA PHE A 474 20.87 -12.78 17.69
C PHE A 474 21.54 -13.79 16.74
N VAL A 475 21.70 -15.03 17.22
CA VAL A 475 22.46 -16.08 16.52
C VAL A 475 21.73 -17.43 16.49
N GLU A 476 22.16 -18.27 15.53
CA GLU A 476 21.65 -19.61 15.27
C GLU A 476 20.13 -19.66 15.09
N SER A 477 19.38 -20.02 16.13
CA SER A 477 17.91 -19.97 16.08
C SER A 477 17.40 -18.54 16.13
N ASN A 478 18.04 -17.65 16.89
CA ASN A 478 17.60 -16.27 17.08
C ASN A 478 18.16 -15.32 16.01
N ASP A 479 18.16 -15.74 14.75
CA ASP A 479 18.56 -14.88 13.63
C ASP A 479 17.43 -13.91 13.21
N ILE A 480 17.78 -12.90 12.40
CA ILE A 480 16.93 -11.73 12.11
C ILE A 480 16.59 -11.67 10.62
N TYR A 481 15.31 -11.68 10.27
CA TYR A 481 14.79 -11.37 8.94
C TYR A 481 14.08 -10.01 8.88
N GLY A 482 13.45 -9.62 9.98
CA GLY A 482 12.77 -8.33 10.12
C GLY A 482 12.68 -7.91 11.58
N VAL A 483 12.42 -6.63 11.80
CA VAL A 483 12.29 -5.99 13.11
C VAL A 483 11.16 -4.97 13.07
N GLU A 484 10.35 -4.93 14.12
CA GLU A 484 9.35 -3.92 14.40
C GLU A 484 9.61 -3.38 15.81
N VAL A 485 9.84 -2.08 15.95
CA VAL A 485 10.10 -1.41 17.24
C VAL A 485 9.06 -0.31 17.46
N HIS A 486 8.42 -0.34 18.62
CA HIS A 486 7.57 0.73 19.13
C HIS A 486 8.34 1.48 20.20
N LEU A 487 8.60 2.77 19.99
CA LEU A 487 9.20 3.67 20.96
C LEU A 487 8.13 4.57 21.57
N PHE A 488 8.15 4.75 22.88
CA PHE A 488 7.30 5.72 23.57
C PHE A 488 8.14 6.88 24.12
N TYR A 489 7.68 8.10 23.89
CA TYR A 489 8.28 9.34 24.41
C TYR A 489 7.25 10.42 24.73
N GLY A 490 7.65 11.42 25.52
CA GLY A 490 6.79 12.53 25.92
C GLY A 490 6.55 13.56 24.80
N THR A 491 5.60 14.47 25.02
CA THR A 491 5.22 15.54 24.07
C THR A 491 6.33 16.53 23.74
N ASN A 492 7.44 16.52 24.49
CA ASN A 492 8.60 17.38 24.27
C ASN A 492 9.65 16.75 23.35
N THR A 493 9.46 15.51 22.89
CA THR A 493 10.24 14.85 21.83
C THR A 493 9.43 14.84 20.53
N TYR A 494 10.11 15.03 19.39
CA TYR A 494 9.52 15.00 18.05
C TYR A 494 10.39 14.17 17.09
N TYR A 495 9.75 13.31 16.31
CA TYR A 495 10.29 12.89 15.01
C TYR A 495 9.87 13.88 13.92
N SER A 496 10.58 13.90 12.80
CA SER A 496 10.32 14.77 11.65
C SER A 496 10.64 14.01 10.36
N ASP A 497 9.71 14.00 9.41
CA ASP A 497 9.85 13.21 8.17
C ASP A 497 11.01 13.68 7.27
N ASP A 498 11.45 14.93 7.40
CA ASP A 498 12.67 15.45 6.76
C ASP A 498 13.96 14.80 7.33
N MET A 499 13.88 14.23 8.52
CA MET A 499 15.00 13.62 9.25
C MET A 499 14.95 12.09 9.11
N LEU A 500 15.20 11.60 7.89
CA LEU A 500 15.15 10.17 7.57
C LEU A 500 16.04 9.32 8.51
N PRO A 501 15.59 8.12 8.94
CA PRO A 501 16.40 7.22 9.73
C PRO A 501 17.63 6.74 8.95
N VAL A 502 18.76 6.60 9.65
CA VAL A 502 20.00 6.08 9.07
C VAL A 502 20.13 4.60 9.44
N ASN A 503 19.86 3.73 8.46
CA ASN A 503 19.92 2.29 8.66
C ASN A 503 21.30 1.80 9.08
N GLY A 504 21.30 0.89 10.06
CA GLY A 504 22.48 0.34 10.69
C GLY A 504 23.13 -0.78 9.87
N THR A 505 24.18 -1.37 10.42
CA THR A 505 25.04 -2.35 9.75
C THR A 505 24.33 -3.66 9.40
N ILE A 506 23.22 -4.00 10.06
CA ILE A 506 22.61 -5.33 9.92
C ILE A 506 21.67 -5.44 8.71
N PHE A 507 20.92 -4.39 8.39
CA PHE A 507 20.09 -4.28 7.18
C PHE A 507 20.73 -3.41 6.09
N GLY A 508 21.76 -2.63 6.46
CA GLY A 508 22.85 -2.28 5.56
C GLY A 508 22.99 -0.79 5.24
N ARG A 509 24.24 -0.33 5.28
CA ARG A 509 24.84 0.25 4.07
C ARG A 509 25.64 -0.85 3.36
N GLU A 510 25.73 -0.73 2.04
CA GLU A 510 26.28 -1.69 1.07
C GLU A 510 25.37 -2.87 0.66
N ASN A 511 24.84 -2.76 -0.57
CA ASN A 511 24.29 -3.82 -1.43
C ASN A 511 23.03 -4.60 -0.98
N SER A 512 22.38 -4.21 0.11
CA SER A 512 21.16 -4.82 0.63
C SER A 512 19.87 -4.35 -0.06
N THR A 513 19.75 -4.49 -1.38
CA THR A 513 18.53 -4.11 -2.14
C THR A 513 17.24 -4.79 -1.67
N ASN A 514 17.36 -5.92 -0.98
CA ASN A 514 16.28 -6.85 -0.67
C ASN A 514 15.64 -6.61 0.71
N TYR A 515 15.69 -5.39 1.25
CA TYR A 515 15.04 -5.00 2.50
C TYR A 515 14.27 -3.70 2.31
N VAL A 516 13.14 -3.55 3.02
CA VAL A 516 12.32 -2.34 3.06
C VAL A 516 12.09 -1.96 4.52
N ASP A 517 12.32 -0.69 4.82
CA ASP A 517 12.01 -0.04 6.08
C ASP A 517 10.87 0.98 5.95
N HIS A 518 10.21 1.28 7.06
CA HIS A 518 9.14 2.25 7.18
C HIS A 518 9.09 2.78 8.62
N ILE A 519 8.83 4.08 8.78
CA ILE A 519 8.74 4.72 10.10
C ILE A 519 7.48 5.60 10.17
N LYS A 520 6.81 5.62 11.32
CA LYS A 520 5.61 6.44 11.53
C LYS A 520 5.37 6.79 12.99
N GLU A 521 5.10 8.07 13.24
CA GLU A 521 4.66 8.56 14.55
C GLU A 521 3.12 8.50 14.69
N TYR A 522 2.65 8.28 15.91
CA TYR A 522 1.26 8.32 16.34
C TYR A 522 1.17 9.16 17.62
N GLU A 523 0.29 10.17 17.63
CA GLU A 523 0.09 11.03 18.81
C GLU A 523 -1.02 10.48 19.71
N GLY A 524 -0.68 10.23 20.98
CA GLY A 524 -1.60 9.89 22.05
C GLY A 524 -1.79 11.02 23.06
N ASN A 525 -2.67 10.82 24.04
CA ASN A 525 -2.98 11.83 25.06
C ASN A 525 -1.85 11.95 26.10
N GLY A 526 -0.84 12.78 25.80
CA GLY A 526 0.31 13.06 26.67
C GLY A 526 1.55 12.19 26.41
N GLN A 527 1.49 11.28 25.46
CA GLN A 527 2.59 10.40 25.05
C GLN A 527 2.50 10.12 23.55
N LYS A 528 3.65 10.06 22.87
CA LYS A 528 3.78 9.72 21.44
C LYS A 528 4.32 8.31 21.29
N GLU A 529 3.93 7.64 20.21
CA GLU A 529 4.42 6.32 19.81
C GLU A 529 5.07 6.41 18.42
N LEU A 530 6.33 6.02 18.29
CA LEU A 530 7.05 5.93 17.02
C LEU A 530 7.28 4.47 16.66
N VAL A 531 6.67 4.03 15.56
CA VAL A 531 6.81 2.66 15.05
C VAL A 531 7.78 2.65 13.89
N TYR A 532 8.95 2.03 14.10
CA TYR A 532 9.94 1.73 13.05
C TYR A 532 9.87 0.25 12.70
N THR A 533 9.65 -0.07 11.42
CA THR A 533 9.69 -1.43 10.90
C THR A 533 10.73 -1.57 9.80
N VAL A 534 11.32 -2.75 9.69
CA VAL A 534 12.22 -3.14 8.60
C VAL A 534 12.10 -4.65 8.37
N THR A 535 12.01 -5.08 7.11
CA THR A 535 11.91 -6.50 6.76
C THR A 535 12.67 -6.81 5.48
N GLY A 536 13.22 -8.02 5.40
CA GLY A 536 13.60 -8.59 4.13
C GLY A 536 12.40 -8.80 3.21
N TYR A 537 12.65 -8.80 1.91
CA TYR A 537 11.75 -9.25 0.85
C TYR A 537 12.52 -10.06 -0.20
N GLY A 538 11.81 -10.73 -1.11
CA GLY A 538 12.42 -11.59 -2.14
C GLY A 538 13.37 -12.63 -1.53
N ASP A 539 14.60 -12.70 -2.03
CA ASP A 539 15.61 -13.67 -1.62
C ASP A 539 16.46 -13.26 -0.40
N ALA A 540 16.09 -12.20 0.34
CA ALA A 540 16.77 -11.82 1.58
C ALA A 540 16.92 -12.99 2.56
N GLY A 541 18.12 -13.15 3.16
CA GLY A 541 18.40 -14.19 4.14
C GLY A 541 18.11 -13.73 5.58
N ASN A 542 18.22 -14.65 6.54
CA ASN A 542 18.30 -14.27 7.95
C ASN A 542 19.73 -13.79 8.27
N ILE A 543 19.85 -12.70 9.02
CA ILE A 543 21.09 -12.06 9.47
C ILE A 543 21.44 -12.53 10.89
N LYS A 544 22.72 -12.81 11.14
CA LYS A 544 23.24 -13.19 12.46
C LYS A 544 24.04 -12.05 13.08
N VAL A 545 23.72 -11.68 14.32
CA VAL A 545 24.32 -10.58 15.07
C VAL A 545 24.88 -11.13 16.38
N SER A 546 26.14 -11.57 16.36
CA SER A 546 26.84 -12.08 17.54
C SER A 546 27.22 -10.97 18.51
N GLU A 547 27.98 -9.99 18.02
CA GLU A 547 28.39 -8.80 18.76
C GLU A 547 27.36 -7.66 18.67
N LEU A 548 27.56 -6.59 19.45
CA LEU A 548 26.70 -5.42 19.39
C LEU A 548 26.77 -4.79 17.99
N GLN A 549 25.62 -4.70 17.31
CA GLN A 549 25.45 -4.07 16.01
C GLN A 549 24.28 -3.10 16.02
N LYS A 550 24.35 -2.06 15.19
CA LYS A 550 23.28 -1.08 15.06
C LYS A 550 22.18 -1.61 14.14
N LEU A 551 20.93 -1.53 14.60
CA LEU A 551 19.74 -1.71 13.78
C LEU A 551 19.48 -0.46 12.92
N VAL A 552 19.36 0.69 13.58
CA VAL A 552 19.02 1.98 12.99
C VAL A 552 19.46 3.12 13.91
N THR A 553 19.79 4.28 13.34
CA THR A 553 19.79 5.58 14.04
C THR A 553 18.52 6.33 13.65
N ILE A 554 17.67 6.66 14.63
CA ILE A 554 16.52 7.54 14.43
C ILE A 554 16.92 8.94 14.93
N PRO A 555 17.01 9.95 14.07
CA PRO A 555 17.19 11.34 14.53
C PRO A 555 15.89 11.85 15.15
N LEU A 556 16.00 12.51 16.30
CA LEU A 556 14.91 13.10 17.06
C LEU A 556 15.30 14.52 17.51
N GLN A 557 14.31 15.33 17.85
CA GLN A 557 14.50 16.66 18.46
C GLN A 557 13.73 16.73 19.79
N GLY A 558 14.09 17.67 20.67
CA GLY A 558 13.29 17.96 21.87
C GLY A 558 13.83 19.06 22.77
N TYR A 559 13.09 19.42 23.82
CA TYR A 559 13.50 20.44 24.82
C TYR A 559 13.37 19.95 26.26
N GLY A 560 14.37 20.25 27.09
CA GLY A 560 14.42 19.82 28.50
C GLY A 560 14.68 18.32 28.65
N HIS A 561 14.10 17.71 29.68
CA HIS A 561 14.26 16.28 29.95
C HIS A 561 13.50 15.42 28.93
N GLN A 562 14.22 14.56 28.21
CA GLN A 562 13.64 13.51 27.37
C GLN A 562 13.74 12.17 28.09
N GLU A 563 12.68 11.36 28.00
CA GLU A 563 12.70 9.94 28.36
C GLU A 563 12.13 9.17 27.17
N ILE A 564 12.90 8.21 26.66
CA ILE A 564 12.52 7.35 25.53
C ILE A 564 12.62 5.89 25.98
N SER A 565 11.52 5.16 25.84
CA SER A 565 11.42 3.75 26.21
C SER A 565 11.00 2.89 25.01
N VAL A 566 11.38 1.62 25.00
CA VAL A 566 10.84 0.67 24.01
C VAL A 566 9.58 0.05 24.60
N GLY A 567 8.42 0.39 24.03
CA GLY A 567 7.14 -0.18 24.42
C GLY A 567 6.96 -1.63 23.97
N LYS A 568 7.52 -1.97 22.81
CA LYS A 568 7.46 -3.30 22.19
C LYS A 568 8.56 -3.44 21.15
N ILE A 569 9.22 -4.59 21.12
CA ILE A 569 10.06 -4.99 19.97
C ILE A 569 9.72 -6.41 19.55
N VAL A 570 9.55 -6.59 18.24
CA VAL A 570 9.24 -7.85 17.58
C VAL A 570 10.36 -8.13 16.60
N ILE A 571 11.05 -9.25 16.80
CA ILE A 571 12.09 -9.73 15.88
C ILE A 571 11.50 -10.92 15.10
N VAL A 572 11.70 -10.94 13.79
CA VAL A 572 11.04 -11.87 12.86
C VAL A 572 12.06 -12.79 12.18
N ARG A 573 11.68 -14.03 11.91
CA ARG A 573 12.42 -15.01 11.08
C ARG A 573 11.69 -15.36 9.78
N LYS A 574 12.43 -15.77 8.74
CA LYS A 574 11.91 -16.14 7.40
C LYS A 574 11.55 -17.63 7.22
N ASN A 575 11.32 -18.40 8.29
CA ASN A 575 11.38 -19.86 8.23
C ASN A 575 10.20 -20.53 7.49
N GLY A 576 10.33 -20.60 6.16
CA GLY A 576 9.72 -21.60 5.27
C GLY A 576 8.26 -21.40 4.90
N THR A 577 7.43 -20.76 5.72
CA THR A 577 6.00 -20.53 5.38
C THR A 577 5.31 -19.39 6.14
N SER A 578 5.85 -18.92 7.27
CA SER A 578 5.26 -17.85 8.07
C SER A 578 6.33 -17.00 8.77
N VAL A 579 6.00 -15.72 8.96
CA VAL A 579 6.70 -14.82 9.88
C VAL A 579 6.55 -15.33 11.32
N GLN A 580 7.67 -15.63 11.99
CA GLN A 580 7.69 -16.06 13.39
C GLN A 580 8.34 -15.00 14.29
N THR A 581 7.59 -14.51 15.29
CA THR A 581 8.07 -13.57 16.31
C THR A 581 8.98 -14.25 17.35
N ILE A 582 10.12 -13.63 17.62
CA ILE A 582 10.94 -13.84 18.82
C ILE A 582 10.57 -12.75 19.84
N PRO A 583 10.02 -13.08 21.02
CA PRO A 583 9.82 -12.11 22.09
C PRO A 583 11.16 -11.78 22.77
N ILE A 584 11.37 -10.50 23.07
CA ILE A 584 12.52 -10.01 23.84
C ILE A 584 12.09 -9.76 25.29
N VAL A 585 12.99 -10.01 26.24
CA VAL A 585 12.73 -9.72 27.66
C VAL A 585 12.82 -8.21 27.89
N GLU A 586 11.71 -7.58 28.28
CA GLU A 586 11.58 -6.13 28.48
C GLU A 586 12.69 -5.54 29.35
N SER A 587 13.11 -6.24 30.42
CA SER A 587 14.18 -5.78 31.32
C SER A 587 15.58 -5.69 30.68
N SER A 588 15.79 -6.28 29.50
CA SER A 588 17.02 -6.05 28.72
C SER A 588 17.04 -4.67 28.06
N ILE A 589 15.87 -4.07 27.82
CA ILE A 589 15.70 -2.87 27.01
C ILE A 589 15.54 -1.65 27.92
N GLN A 590 16.67 -1.18 28.45
CA GLN A 590 16.67 -0.01 29.34
C GLN A 590 16.23 1.26 28.60
N PRO A 591 15.39 2.11 29.21
CA PRO A 591 15.05 3.41 28.64
C PRO A 591 16.28 4.33 28.62
N VAL A 592 16.25 5.33 27.74
CA VAL A 592 17.28 6.36 27.65
C VAL A 592 16.69 7.70 28.06
N THR A 593 17.39 8.36 28.98
CA THR A 593 17.12 9.74 29.39
C THR A 593 18.18 10.69 28.84
N LEU A 594 17.78 11.91 28.48
CA LEU A 594 18.67 12.93 27.94
C LEU A 594 18.16 14.34 28.30
N ASP A 595 19.02 15.15 28.91
CA ASP A 595 18.71 16.56 29.20
C ASP A 595 19.19 17.47 28.06
N LEU A 596 18.24 18.09 27.35
CA LEU A 596 18.49 18.98 26.21
C LEU A 596 18.39 20.46 26.60
N HIS A 597 19.15 21.33 25.92
CA HIS A 597 19.22 22.75 26.26
C HIS A 597 17.87 23.44 26.03
N THR A 598 17.29 24.03 27.07
CA THR A 598 16.14 24.93 26.95
C THR A 598 16.61 26.26 26.34
N GLY A 599 16.49 26.38 25.01
CA GLY A 599 16.97 27.52 24.22
C GLY A 599 16.06 28.75 24.30
N VAL A 600 15.91 29.30 25.51
CA VAL A 600 14.96 30.37 25.92
C VAL A 600 13.51 29.90 25.97
#